data_AF-A0A945HYA4-F1
#
_entry.id   AF-A0A945HYA4-F1
#
_cell.length_a   1.000
_cell.length_b   1.000
_cell.length_c   1.000
_cell.angle_alpha   90.00
_cell.angle_beta   90.00
_cell.angle_gamma   90.00
#
_symmetry.space_group_name_H-M   'P 1'
#
loop_
_entity.id
_entity.type
_entity.pdbx_description
1 polymer ?
#
loop_
_entity_poly.entity_id
_entity_poly.type
_entity_poly.pdbx_seq_one_letter_code
_entity_poly.pdbx_strand_id
1 'polypeptide(L)'
;MQKFFILVIGVATAYLILRYRRQLKDLVGDIGFAERYLGSGGTNTLIVIIAVFTFVFTLMYVLGTLDSLLFNVFGRFFGASS
;
A
#
# COMPACT_ATOMS: atom_id res chain seq x y z
N MET A 1 9.83 12.12 17.00
CA MET A 1 9.73 10.75 17.53
C MET A 1 8.55 9.96 16.97
N GLN A 2 7.34 10.54 16.83
CA GLN A 2 6.16 9.79 16.35
C GLN A 2 6.31 9.18 14.95
N LYS A 3 6.92 9.90 14.00
CA LYS A 3 7.16 9.39 12.64
C LYS A 3 8.03 8.14 12.58
N PHE A 4 8.99 8.01 13.51
CA PHE A 4 9.89 6.86 13.58
C PHE A 4 9.14 5.60 14.04
N PHE A 5 8.26 5.72 15.03
CA PHE A 5 7.38 4.62 15.44
C PHE A 5 6.46 4.16 14.30
N ILE A 6 5.89 5.10 13.55
CA ILE A 6 5.01 4.79 12.40
C ILE A 6 5.81 4.08 11.30
N LEU A 7 7.05 4.50 11.05
CA LEU A 7 7.93 3.82 10.11
C LEU A 7 8.17 2.37 10.53
N VAL A 8 8.55 2.14 11.78
CA VAL A 8 8.84 0.79 12.29
C VAL A 8 7.61 -0.10 12.20
N ILE A 9 6.44 0.40 12.62
CA ILE A 9 5.18 -0.36 12.57
C ILE A 9 4.75 -0.62 11.13
N GLY A 10 4.80 0.38 10.24
CA GLY A 10 4.37 0.21 8.85
C GLY A 10 5.30 -0.71 8.04
N VAL A 11 6.61 -0.64 8.26
CA VAL A 11 7.58 -1.58 7.66
C VAL A 11 7.40 -2.98 8.22
N ALA A 12 7.24 -3.13 9.54
CA ALA A 12 6.96 -4.43 10.15
C ALA A 12 5.63 -5.02 9.63
N THR A 13 4.60 -4.21 9.46
CA THR A 13 3.31 -4.63 8.92
C THR A 13 3.43 -5.08 7.46
N ALA A 14 4.12 -4.32 6.60
CA ALA A 14 4.35 -4.71 5.21
C ALA A 14 5.15 -6.03 5.12
N TYR A 15 6.16 -6.20 5.98
CA TYR A 15 6.92 -7.44 6.08
C TYR A 15 6.04 -8.63 6.52
N LEU A 16 5.19 -8.44 7.53
CA LEU A 16 4.27 -9.47 8.00
C LEU A 16 3.27 -9.89 6.91
N ILE A 17 2.74 -8.95 6.14
CA ILE A 17 1.85 -9.24 5.00
C ILE A 17 2.58 -10.07 3.94
N LEU A 18 3.83 -9.73 3.61
CA LEU A 18 4.64 -10.52 2.67
C LEU A 18 4.96 -11.91 3.21
N ARG A 19 5.29 -12.00 4.50
CA ARG A 19 5.65 -13.26 5.17
C ARG A 19 4.46 -14.21 5.23
N TYR A 20 3.29 -13.70 5.58
CA TYR A 20 2.07 -14.47 5.78
C TYR A 20 1.13 -14.44 4.57
N ARG A 21 1.62 -14.04 3.39
CA ARG A 21 0.83 -13.96 2.14
C ARG A 21 0.06 -15.24 1.81
N ARG A 22 0.63 -16.41 2.10
CA ARG A 22 -0.03 -17.71 1.86
C ARG A 22 -1.20 -17.92 2.81
N GLN A 23 -1.00 -17.65 4.09
CA GLN A 23 -2.07 -17.76 5.10
C GLN A 23 -3.17 -16.72 4.85
N LEU A 24 -2.81 -15.51 4.40
CA LEU A 24 -3.77 -14.50 3.98
C LEU A 24 -4.56 -14.95 2.75
N LYS A 25 -3.90 -15.60 1.79
CA LYS A 25 -4.59 -16.23 0.65
C LYS A 25 -5.56 -17.31 1.13
N ASP A 26 -5.13 -18.18 2.03
CA ASP A 26 -5.96 -19.28 2.54
C ASP A 26 -7.15 -18.78 3.38
N LEU A 27 -7.02 -17.62 4.05
CA LEU A 27 -8.09 -16.95 4.80
C LEU A 27 -9.12 -16.25 3.90
N VAL A 28 -8.63 -15.55 2.87
CA VAL A 28 -9.48 -14.74 1.97
C VAL A 28 -10.10 -15.60 0.87
N GLY A 29 -9.47 -16.73 0.54
CA GLY A 29 -9.84 -17.56 -0.60
C GLY A 29 -9.45 -16.93 -1.94
N ASP A 30 -9.71 -17.66 -3.02
CA ASP A 30 -9.42 -17.18 -4.36
C ASP A 30 -10.43 -16.09 -4.77
N ILE A 31 -9.96 -14.84 -4.75
CA ILE A 31 -10.73 -13.69 -5.23
C ILE A 31 -10.84 -13.81 -6.75
N GLY A 32 -12.03 -14.10 -7.27
CA GLY A 32 -12.26 -14.27 -8.72
C GLY A 32 -11.86 -13.07 -9.58
N PHE A 33 -11.94 -11.84 -9.04
CA PHE A 33 -11.40 -10.65 -9.71
C PHE A 33 -9.86 -10.70 -9.83
N ALA A 34 -9.18 -11.11 -8.76
CA ALA A 34 -7.73 -11.23 -8.73
C ALA A 34 -7.24 -12.25 -9.74
N GLU A 35 -7.88 -13.42 -9.79
CA GLU A 35 -7.49 -14.48 -10.72
C GLU A 35 -7.77 -14.10 -12.19
N ARG A 36 -8.86 -13.35 -12.43
CA ARG A 36 -9.23 -12.92 -13.79
C ARG A 36 -8.33 -11.81 -14.34
N TYR A 37 -7.83 -10.90 -13.49
CA TYR A 37 -6.97 -9.79 -13.92
C TYR A 37 -5.47 -10.09 -13.79
N LEU A 38 -5.05 -10.88 -12.80
CA LEU A 38 -3.63 -11.17 -12.52
C LEU A 38 -3.23 -12.60 -12.90
N GLY A 39 -4.17 -13.45 -13.31
CA GLY A 39 -3.95 -14.82 -13.75
C GLY A 39 -3.99 -15.86 -12.62
N SER A 40 -3.54 -17.08 -12.93
CA SER A 40 -3.44 -18.20 -11.98
C SER A 40 -2.63 -17.80 -10.75
N GLY A 41 -3.24 -17.87 -9.56
CA GLY A 41 -2.62 -17.41 -8.31
C GLY A 41 -2.63 -15.90 -8.11
N GLY A 42 -3.44 -15.17 -8.88
CA GLY A 42 -3.57 -13.72 -8.87
C GLY A 42 -3.88 -13.14 -7.48
N THR A 43 -4.60 -13.86 -6.62
CA THR A 43 -4.82 -13.46 -5.22
C THR A 43 -3.53 -13.27 -4.44
N ASN A 44 -2.53 -14.14 -4.67
CA ASN A 44 -1.23 -14.03 -4.02
C ASN A 44 -0.47 -12.79 -4.52
N THR A 45 -0.54 -12.53 -5.83
CA THR A 45 0.03 -11.33 -6.45
C THR A 45 -0.65 -10.07 -5.92
N LEU A 46 -1.97 -10.09 -5.72
CA LEU A 46 -2.73 -8.97 -5.16
C LEU A 46 -2.30 -8.68 -3.71
N ILE A 47 -2.11 -9.71 -2.88
CA ILE A 47 -1.60 -9.55 -1.52
C ILE A 47 -0.19 -8.95 -1.52
N VAL A 48 0.68 -9.38 -2.43
CA VAL A 48 2.03 -8.80 -2.58
C VAL A 48 1.95 -7.34 -3.01
N ILE A 49 1.09 -7.01 -3.98
CA ILE A 49 0.85 -5.62 -4.43
C ILE A 49 0.40 -4.76 -3.24
N ILE A 50 -0.56 -5.23 -2.44
CA ILE A 50 -1.03 -4.52 -1.25
C ILE A 50 0.11 -4.28 -0.27
N ALA A 51 0.93 -5.31 0.03
CA ALA A 51 2.10 -5.16 0.89
C ALA A 51 3.09 -4.10 0.39
N VAL A 52 3.41 -4.12 -0.90
CA VAL A 52 4.32 -3.15 -1.52
C VAL A 52 3.73 -1.75 -1.45
N PHE A 53 2.43 -1.59 -1.73
CA PHE A 53 1.74 -0.31 -1.56
C PHE A 53 1.79 0.17 -0.12
N THR A 54 1.50 -0.68 0.87
CA THR A 54 1.58 -0.32 2.28
C THR A 54 2.99 0.13 2.68
N PHE A 55 4.03 -0.54 2.17
CA PHE A 55 5.42 -0.14 2.40
C PHE A 55 5.73 1.23 1.80
N VAL A 56 5.36 1.46 0.53
CA VAL A 56 5.57 2.73 -0.17
C VAL A 56 4.81 3.87 0.52
N PHE A 57 3.54 3.66 0.88
CA PHE A 57 2.75 4.65 1.61
C PHE A 57 3.35 4.98 2.98
N THR A 58 3.85 3.98 3.71
CA THR A 58 4.54 4.20 4.99
C THR A 58 5.77 5.08 4.80
N LEU A 59 6.57 4.82 3.77
CA LEU A 59 7.74 5.65 3.45
C LEU A 59 7.33 7.08 3.09
N MET A 60 6.33 7.25 2.20
CA MET A 60 5.86 8.57 1.78
C MET A 60 5.26 9.38 2.95
N TYR A 61 4.61 8.72 3.91
CA TYR A 61 4.09 9.36 5.12
C TYR A 61 5.22 9.87 6.02
N VAL A 62 6.26 9.06 6.21
CA VAL A 62 7.39 9.43 7.07
C VAL A 62 8.24 10.54 6.43
N LEU A 63 8.45 10.46 5.12
CA LEU A 63 9.15 11.46 4.32
C LEU A 63 8.35 12.77 4.17
N GLY A 64 7.07 12.79 4.53
CA GLY A 64 6.18 13.96 4.34
C GLY A 64 5.84 14.23 2.87
N THR A 65 6.22 13.34 1.96
CA THR A 65 5.95 13.47 0.53
C THR A 65 4.46 13.32 0.22
N LEU A 66 3.69 12.63 1.07
CA LEU A 66 2.23 12.56 0.95
C LEU A 66 1.59 13.95 1.05
N ASP A 67 2.01 14.78 2.01
CA ASP A 67 1.51 16.15 2.13
C ASP A 67 1.86 16.96 0.89
N SER A 68 3.09 16.86 0.39
CA SER A 68 3.52 17.55 -0.81
C SER A 68 2.79 17.08 -2.07
N LEU A 69 2.49 15.78 -2.21
CA LEU A 69 1.74 15.25 -3.35
C LEU A 69 0.26 15.62 -3.28
N LEU A 70 -0.36 15.55 -2.09
CA LEU A 70 -1.73 16.01 -1.89
C LEU A 70 -1.85 17.50 -2.19
N PHE A 71 -0.99 18.35 -1.64
CA PHE A 71 -1.01 19.79 -1.92
C PHE A 71 -0.71 20.12 -3.38
N ASN A 72 0.21 19.41 -4.05
CA ASN A 72 0.51 19.68 -5.46
C ASN A 72 -0.55 19.13 -6.42
N VAL A 73 -1.17 17.99 -6.12
CA VAL A 73 -2.24 17.41 -6.94
C VAL A 73 -3.54 18.16 -6.68
N PHE A 74 -4.00 18.25 -5.43
CA PHE A 74 -5.21 19.00 -5.10
C PHE A 74 -5.06 20.49 -5.31
N GLY A 75 -3.91 21.12 -5.02
CA GLY A 75 -3.70 22.54 -5.31
C GLY A 75 -3.75 22.87 -6.81
N ARG A 76 -3.36 21.93 -7.68
CA ARG A 76 -3.48 22.08 -9.13
C ARG A 76 -4.90 21.82 -9.65
N PHE A 77 -5.68 20.99 -8.95
CA PHE A 77 -7.09 20.73 -9.27
C PHE A 77 -8.07 21.74 -8.65
N PHE A 78 -7.74 22.38 -7.52
CA PHE A 78 -8.58 23.33 -6.78
C PHE A 78 -8.08 24.80 -6.82
N GLY A 79 -6.90 25.08 -7.37
CA GLY A 79 -6.22 26.38 -7.21
C GLY A 79 -5.47 26.92 -8.43
N ALA A 80 -5.91 26.66 -9.65
CA ALA A 80 -5.35 27.25 -10.87
C ALA A 80 -6.42 27.99 -11.70
N SER A 81 -7.09 28.98 -11.08
CA SER A 81 -7.79 30.05 -11.80
C SER A 81 -7.89 31.30 -10.92
N SER A 82 -6.80 32.03 -10.76
CA SER A 82 -6.77 33.45 -10.38
C SER A 82 -5.43 34.03 -10.79
#